data_AF-A0A2K5XIN0-F1
#
_entry.id   AF-A0A2K5XIN0-F1
#
_cell.length_a   1.000
_cell.length_b   1.000
_cell.length_c   1.000
_cell.angle_alpha   90.00
_cell.angle_beta   90.00
_cell.angle_gamma   90.00
#
_symmetry.space_group_name_H-M   'P 1'
#
loop_
_entity.id
_entity.type
_entity.pdbx_description
1 polymer ?
#
loop_
_entity_poly.entity_id
_entity_poly.type
_entity_poly.pdbx_seq_one_letter_code
_entity_poly.pdbx_strand_id
1 'polypeptide(L)'
;MTCILVCFPGAPRPSEEAIRRELALDAALGRRIAELCADAQELPSLNTVFRTLASEDIPDLPPGGGLDCKATVIAEAYSQICQVSEECREKGQNGAGKSTPTHLGSALDMET
;
A
#
# COMPACT_ATOMS: atom_id res chain seq x y z
N MET A 1 -4.48 -19.56 20.28
CA MET A 1 -4.02 -18.86 21.50
C MET A 1 -5.23 -18.26 22.18
N THR A 2 -5.32 -18.38 23.51
CA THR A 2 -6.42 -17.81 24.29
C THR A 2 -5.85 -16.81 25.30
N CYS A 3 -6.41 -15.60 25.33
CA CYS A 3 -6.04 -14.54 26.26
C CYS A 3 -7.31 -13.97 26.90
N ILE A 4 -7.27 -13.68 28.20
CA ILE A 4 -8.34 -13.00 28.93
C ILE A 4 -7.73 -11.74 29.54
N LEU A 5 -8.25 -10.57 29.15
CA LEU A 5 -7.89 -9.27 29.71
C LEU A 5 -9.00 -8.81 30.67
N VAL A 6 -8.63 -8.52 31.92
CA VAL A 6 -9.54 -7.97 32.94
C VAL A 6 -9.02 -6.60 33.37
N CYS A 7 -9.81 -5.55 33.15
CA CYS A 7 -9.45 -4.16 33.48
C CYS A 7 -10.18 -3.70 34.74
N PHE A 8 -9.44 -3.18 35.72
CA PHE A 8 -9.98 -2.59 36.95
C PHE A 8 -10.07 -1.06 36.87
N PRO A 9 -10.81 -0.39 37.77
CA PRO A 9 -10.70 1.05 37.95
C PRO A 9 -9.23 1.45 38.19
N GLY A 10 -8.73 2.42 37.43
CA GLY A 10 -7.32 2.82 37.44
C GLY A 10 -6.46 2.19 36.33
N ALA A 11 -7.01 1.29 35.51
CA ALA A 11 -6.32 0.83 34.30
C ALA A 11 -5.99 1.99 33.35
N PRO A 12 -4.91 1.90 32.56
CA PRO A 12 -4.53 2.93 31.60
C PRO A 12 -5.70 3.31 30.68
N ARG A 13 -5.91 4.62 30.53
CA ARG A 13 -6.93 5.16 29.62
C ARG A 13 -6.30 5.42 28.24
N PRO A 14 -7.11 5.42 27.17
CA PRO A 14 -6.64 5.91 25.88
C PRO A 14 -6.05 7.31 26.03
N SER A 15 -4.89 7.51 25.42
CA SER A 15 -4.17 8.78 25.41
C SER A 15 -4.14 9.30 23.98
N GLU A 16 -4.51 10.57 23.78
CA GLU A 16 -4.45 11.22 22.46
C GLU A 16 -3.04 11.17 21.87
N GLU A 17 -2.03 11.32 22.72
CA GLU A 17 -0.63 11.27 22.32
C GLU A 17 -0.22 9.85 21.86
N ALA A 18 -0.72 8.80 22.53
CA ALA A 18 -0.48 7.43 22.09
C ALA A 18 -1.16 7.14 20.74
N ILE A 19 -2.39 7.63 20.55
CA ILE A 19 -3.12 7.51 19.28
C ILE A 19 -2.37 8.23 18.15
N ARG A 20 -1.89 9.45 18.41
CA ARG A 20 -1.13 10.24 17.43
C ARG A 20 0.18 9.56 17.03
N ARG A 21 0.91 8.98 17.99
CA ARG A 21 2.14 8.22 17.73
C ARG A 21 1.86 6.95 16.92
N GLU A 22 0.80 6.22 17.25
CA GLU A 22 0.38 5.03 16.52
C GLU A 22 0.11 5.33 15.04
N LEU A 23 -0.67 6.38 14.76
CA LEU A 23 -0.96 6.82 13.39
C LEU A 23 0.29 7.30 12.64
N ALA A 24 1.20 8.00 13.33
CA ALA A 24 2.45 8.47 12.73
C ALA A 24 3.36 7.30 12.34
N LEU A 25 3.44 6.26 13.19
CA LEU A 25 4.19 5.04 12.93
C LEU A 25 3.61 4.27 11.76
N ASP A 26 2.28 4.09 11.70
CA ASP A 26 1.63 3.38 10.59
C ASP A 26 1.87 4.09 9.25
N ALA A 27 1.79 5.42 9.24
CA ALA A 27 2.11 6.21 8.05
C ALA A 27 3.60 6.13 7.67
N ALA A 28 4.50 6.06 8.65
CA ALA A 28 5.94 5.89 8.40
C ALA A 28 6.27 4.51 7.82
N LEU A 29 5.67 3.45 8.36
CA LEU A 29 5.78 2.09 7.82
C LEU A 29 5.24 2.03 6.39
N GLY A 30 4.07 2.62 6.12
CA GLY A 30 3.51 2.68 4.77
C GLY A 30 4.43 3.36 3.76
N ARG A 31 5.01 4.51 4.11
CA ARG A 31 6.01 5.19 3.27
C ARG A 31 7.24 4.33 3.04
N ARG A 32 7.77 3.71 4.10
CA ARG A 32 8.98 2.89 4.01
C ARG A 32 8.77 1.68 3.11
N ILE A 33 7.62 1.02 3.22
CA ILE A 33 7.28 -0.11 2.34
C ILE A 33 7.16 0.35 0.88
N ALA A 34 6.55 1.51 0.63
CA ALA A 34 6.46 2.07 -0.71
C ALA A 34 7.85 2.35 -1.33
N GLU A 35 8.78 2.91 -0.54
CA GLU A 35 10.18 3.09 -0.95
C GLU A 35 10.84 1.75 -1.29
N LEU A 36 10.75 0.76 -0.41
CA LEU A 36 11.32 -0.57 -0.63
C LEU A 36 10.78 -1.25 -1.90
N CYS A 37 9.51 -1.04 -2.22
CA CYS A 37 8.88 -1.58 -3.43
C CYS A 37 9.24 -0.79 -4.70
N ALA A 38 9.50 0.52 -4.58
CA ALA A 38 9.85 1.39 -5.72
C ALA A 38 11.33 1.26 -6.12
N ASP A 39 12.23 1.06 -5.16
CA ASP A 39 13.66 0.93 -5.38
C ASP A 39 14.06 -0.45 -5.95
N ALA A 40 13.16 -1.43 -5.85
CA ALA A 40 13.41 -2.79 -6.27
C ALA A 40 13.11 -2.99 -7.77
N GLN A 41 14.03 -3.66 -8.47
CA GLN A 41 13.82 -4.01 -9.88
C GLN A 41 12.71 -5.04 -10.10
N GLU A 42 12.44 -5.87 -9.08
CA GLU A 42 11.32 -6.78 -8.99
C GLU A 42 10.65 -6.57 -7.63
N LEU A 43 9.31 -6.63 -7.59
CA LEU A 43 8.56 -6.40 -6.36
C LEU A 43 8.96 -7.43 -5.28
N PRO A 44 9.50 -7.00 -4.13
CA PRO A 44 10.01 -7.91 -3.11
C PRO A 44 8.86 -8.64 -2.44
N SER A 45 9.06 -9.92 -2.09
CA SER A 45 8.05 -10.67 -1.32
C SER A 45 7.75 -10.00 0.03
N LEU A 46 6.54 -10.21 0.56
CA LEU A 46 6.17 -9.68 1.89
C LEU A 46 7.14 -10.12 2.99
N ASN A 47 7.69 -11.34 2.92
CA ASN A 47 8.69 -11.81 3.88
C ASN A 47 10.00 -11.02 3.76
N THR A 48 10.43 -10.71 2.54
CA THR A 48 11.60 -9.86 2.29
C THR A 48 11.39 -8.47 2.88
N VAL A 49 10.24 -7.85 2.63
CA VAL A 49 9.87 -6.54 3.22
C VAL A 49 9.93 -6.61 4.75
N PHE A 50 9.32 -7.64 5.35
CA PHE A 50 9.33 -7.83 6.79
C PHE A 50 10.74 -7.97 7.36
N ARG A 51 11.60 -8.77 6.72
CA ARG A 51 12.99 -8.96 7.16
C ARG A 51 13.81 -7.69 7.03
N THR A 52 13.59 -6.90 5.98
CA THR A 52 14.27 -5.61 5.80
C THR A 52 13.86 -4.64 6.90
N LEU A 53 12.55 -4.46 7.13
CA LEU A 53 12.03 -3.62 8.21
C LEU A 53 12.54 -4.07 9.59
N ALA A 54 12.63 -5.37 9.84
CA ALA A 54 13.17 -5.91 11.10
C ALA A 54 14.67 -5.65 11.31
N SER A 55 15.41 -5.36 10.23
CA SER A 55 16.83 -5.01 10.30
C SER A 55 17.08 -3.50 10.44
N GLU A 56 16.04 -2.69 10.25
CA GLU A 56 16.09 -1.24 10.41
C GLU A 56 15.79 -0.84 11.86
N ASP A 57 16.35 0.28 12.30
CA ASP A 57 16.02 0.87 13.59
C ASP A 57 14.75 1.74 13.46
N ILE A 58 13.60 1.11 13.68
CA ILE A 58 12.29 1.77 13.56
C ILE A 58 11.88 2.29 14.95
N PRO A 59 11.83 3.62 15.15
CA PRO A 59 11.42 4.19 16.44
C PRO A 59 9.92 3.97 16.70
N ASP A 60 9.53 4.13 17.97
CA ASP A 60 8.13 4.11 18.43
C ASP A 60 7.37 2.78 18.23
N LEU A 61 8.06 1.69 17.87
CA LEU A 61 7.44 0.36 17.81
C LEU A 61 6.78 -0.02 19.16
N PRO A 62 5.65 -0.75 19.13
CA PRO A 62 4.97 -1.18 20.35
C PRO A 62 5.93 -1.95 21.28
N PRO A 63 6.03 -1.58 22.57
CA PRO A 63 6.94 -2.24 23.49
C PRO A 63 6.57 -3.73 23.65
N GLY A 64 7.57 -4.60 23.66
CA GLY A 64 7.41 -6.06 23.73
C GLY A 64 7.03 -6.70 22.39
N GLY A 65 5.95 -6.22 21.78
CA GLY A 65 5.43 -6.75 20.51
C GLY A 65 6.24 -6.40 19.26
N GLY A 66 6.94 -5.27 19.28
CA GLY A 66 7.82 -4.83 18.20
C GLY A 66 7.12 -4.78 16.84
N LEU A 67 7.87 -5.14 15.80
CA LEU A 67 7.39 -5.15 14.41
C LEU A 67 6.32 -6.23 14.16
N ASP A 68 6.36 -7.34 14.88
CA ASP A 68 5.41 -8.44 14.71
C ASP A 68 3.98 -8.00 15.02
N CYS A 69 3.79 -7.14 16.03
CA CYS A 69 2.50 -6.54 16.34
C CYS A 69 1.98 -5.57 15.25
N LYS A 70 2.81 -5.21 14.27
CA LYS A 70 2.46 -4.38 13.12
C LYS A 70 2.27 -5.18 11.83
N ALA A 71 2.29 -6.51 11.90
CA ALA A 71 2.19 -7.37 10.71
C ALA A 71 0.98 -7.08 9.82
N THR A 72 -0.17 -6.80 10.43
CA THR A 72 -1.38 -6.46 9.68
C THR A 72 -1.21 -5.15 8.92
N VAL A 73 -0.70 -4.10 9.56
CA VAL A 73 -0.44 -2.78 8.91
C VAL A 73 0.53 -2.93 7.75
N ILE A 74 1.61 -3.70 7.95
CA ILE A 74 2.61 -3.98 6.92
C ILE A 74 2.00 -4.75 5.75
N ALA A 75 1.22 -5.79 6.03
CA ALA A 75 0.57 -6.59 5.00
C ALA A 75 -0.47 -5.79 4.18
N GLU A 76 -1.25 -4.94 4.85
CA GLU A 76 -2.23 -4.07 4.19
C GLU A 76 -1.55 -3.03 3.29
N ALA A 77 -0.53 -2.32 3.79
CA ALA A 77 0.23 -1.35 3.01
C ALA A 77 0.90 -1.99 1.79
N TYR A 78 1.52 -3.16 1.98
CA TYR A 78 2.11 -3.94 0.90
C TYR A 78 1.07 -4.37 -0.14
N SER A 79 -0.10 -4.86 0.30
CA SER A 79 -1.16 -5.28 -0.62
C SER A 79 -1.71 -4.13 -1.46
N GLN A 80 -1.80 -2.92 -0.91
CA GLN A 80 -2.23 -1.74 -1.67
C GLN A 80 -1.24 -1.41 -2.79
N ILE A 81 0.07 -1.53 -2.52
CA ILE A 81 1.12 -1.31 -3.51
C ILE A 81 1.04 -2.36 -4.63
N CYS A 82 0.85 -3.64 -4.29
CA CYS A 82 0.67 -4.70 -5.28
C CYS A 82 -0.50 -4.40 -6.23
N GLN A 83 -1.65 -3.96 -5.70
CA GLN A 83 -2.83 -3.64 -6.51
C GLN A 83 -2.58 -2.50 -7.48
N VAL A 84 -1.90 -1.44 -7.04
CA VAL A 84 -1.52 -0.30 -7.90
C VAL A 84 -0.56 -0.73 -9.00
N SER A 85 0.39 -1.62 -8.69
CA SER A 85 1.35 -2.15 -9.66
C SER A 85 0.66 -2.97 -10.76
N GLU A 86 -0.31 -3.81 -10.42
CA GLU A 86 -1.07 -4.60 -11.40
C GLU A 86 -1.94 -3.72 -12.31
N GLU A 87 -2.62 -2.70 -11.76
CA GLU A 87 -3.42 -1.76 -12.57
C GLU A 87 -2.56 -0.95 -13.55
N CYS A 88 -1.37 -0.52 -13.12
CA CYS A 88 -0.41 0.14 -14.01
C CYS A 88 0.10 -0.77 -15.13
N ARG A 89 0.19 -2.09 -14.89
CA ARG A 89 0.65 -3.07 -15.88
C ARG A 89 -0.40 -3.35 -16.95
N GLU A 90 -1.68 -3.37 -16.60
CA GLU A 90 -2.78 -3.57 -17.56
C GLU A 90 -3.01 -2.38 -18.50
N LYS A 91 -2.76 -1.14 -18.05
CA LYS A 91 -2.84 0.05 -18.92
C LYS A 91 -1.73 0.14 -19.97
N GLY A 92 -0.68 -0.68 -19.87
CA GLY A 92 0.45 -0.70 -20.81
C GLY A 92 0.28 -1.56 -22.07
N GLN A 93 -0.81 -2.34 -22.20
CA GLN A 93 -0.97 -3.31 -23.32
C GLN A 93 -2.18 -3.07 -24.24
N ASN A 94 -2.87 -1.93 -24.17
CA ASN A 94 -3.97 -1.59 -25.10
C ASN A 94 -3.57 -0.60 -26.20
N GLY A 95 -2.35 -0.72 -26.72
CA GLY A 95 -1.76 0.21 -27.67
C GLY A 95 -1.25 -0.43 -28.97
N ALA A 96 -1.97 -1.35 -29.60
CA ALA A 96 -1.65 -1.81 -30.95
C ALA A 96 -2.84 -2.45 -31.69
N GLY A 97 -3.94 -1.71 -31.86
CA GLY A 97 -5.02 -2.06 -32.78
C GLY A 97 -5.15 -1.00 -33.87
N LYS A 98 -4.49 -1.22 -35.01
CA LYS A 98 -4.66 -0.39 -36.23
C LYS A 98 -6.14 -0.41 -36.66
N SER A 99 -6.79 0.75 -36.68
CA SER A 99 -7.94 0.97 -37.56
C SER A 99 -7.60 2.10 -38.54
N THR A 100 -7.24 1.67 -39.74
CA THR A 100 -7.24 2.49 -40.96
C THR A 100 -8.67 2.99 -41.24
N PRO A 101 -8.91 4.30 -41.39
CA PRO A 101 -10.14 4.79 -42.00
C PRO A 101 -9.93 4.87 -43.51
N THR A 102 -10.56 3.96 -44.25
CA THR A 102 -10.69 4.06 -45.70
C THR A 102 -11.64 5.20 -46.05
N HIS A 103 -11.07 6.17 -46.76
CA HIS A 103 -11.69 7.26 -47.49
C HIS A 103 -12.68 6.76 -48.54
N LEU A 104 -13.92 7.26 -48.55
CA LEU A 104 -14.65 7.54 -49.79
C LEU A 104 -15.72 8.60 -49.54
N GLY A 105 -15.50 9.80 -50.08
CA GLY A 105 -16.46 10.89 -50.06
C GLY A 105 -17.56 10.76 -51.13
N SER A 106 -18.58 11.60 -50.99
CA SER A 106 -19.46 12.21 -52.01
C SER A 106 -20.46 13.07 -51.22
N ALA A 107 -20.35 14.39 -51.20
CA ALA A 107 -20.80 15.35 -52.22
C ALA A 107 -22.31 15.64 -52.19
N LEU A 108 -22.60 16.87 -51.74
CA LEU A 108 -23.57 17.87 -52.25
C LEU A 108 -25.09 17.57 -52.28
N ASP A 109 -25.83 18.52 -51.70
CA ASP A 109 -27.03 19.25 -52.18
C ASP A 109 -27.94 19.58 -50.97
N MET A 110 -28.02 20.81 -50.45
CA MET A 110 -28.54 22.10 -50.96
C MET A 110 -30.09 22.18 -51.02
N GLU A 111 -30.64 23.07 -50.18
CA GLU A 111 -31.98 23.71 -50.20
C GLU A 111 -33.24 22.81 -50.13
N THR A 112 -34.36 23.16 -49.48
CA THR A 112 -34.93 24.45 -49.00
C THR A 112 -35.69 24.18 -47.69
#